data_AF-K2KS68-F1
#
_entry.id   AF-K2KS68-F1
#
_cell.length_a   1.000
_cell.length_b   1.000
_cell.length_c   1.000
_cell.angle_alpha   90.00
_cell.angle_beta   90.00
_cell.angle_gamma   90.00
#
_symmetry.space_group_name_H-M   'P 1'
#
loop_
_entity.id
_entity.type
_entity.pdbx_description
1 polymer ?
#
loop_
_entity_poly.entity_id
_entity_poly.type
_entity_poly.pdbx_seq_one_letter_code
_entity_poly.pdbx_strand_id
1 'polypeptide(L)'
;MYSPNYRKRYEEFLKADYPKILFTNNKDLFRALSLLGIELIGLHVLNQESLNYSFEKLKDATIGESCYKEAHERNPIIKKPSHNEPEQRLYINPSAYFVGVSQEIYDYRIGGYCVLDKYLKSHKDEPCDFNHVSNIIKVIAHTIEIQKTLGFLTSDLPHLKGNDSEALMQEILQNPPPPPFNTNIALILSRQAKAIGDFDFDAAFISTKASDLNICYGGGGSAFPLFCLI
;
A
#
# COMPACT_ATOMS: atom_id res chain seq x y z
N MET A 1 6.76 7.09 2.35
CA MET A 1 7.58 5.89 2.04
C MET A 1 7.43 5.36 0.63
N TYR A 2 6.24 5.34 0.02
CA TYR A 2 6.06 4.83 -1.35
C TYR A 2 6.37 5.84 -2.47
N SER A 3 6.53 7.13 -2.14
CA SER A 3 6.97 8.16 -3.11
C SER A 3 8.36 7.84 -3.67
N PRO A 4 8.51 7.76 -5.01
CA PRO A 4 9.81 7.61 -5.67
C PRO A 4 10.76 8.77 -5.39
N ASN A 5 10.25 10.01 -5.40
CA ASN A 5 11.06 11.20 -5.14
C ASN A 5 11.60 11.23 -3.72
N TYR A 6 10.79 10.82 -2.73
CA TYR A 6 11.24 10.69 -1.35
C TYR A 6 12.36 9.65 -1.22
N ARG A 7 12.15 8.44 -1.78
CA ARG A 7 13.15 7.36 -1.73
C ARG A 7 14.46 7.77 -2.40
N LYS A 8 14.40 8.41 -3.57
CA LYS A 8 15.57 8.87 -4.32
C LYS A 8 16.29 10.01 -3.60
N ARG A 9 15.56 11.02 -3.11
CA ARG A 9 16.15 12.19 -2.46
C ARG A 9 16.86 11.84 -1.15
N TYR A 10 16.30 10.91 -0.38
CA TYR A 10 16.79 10.54 0.94
C TYR A 10 17.48 9.18 0.97
N GLU A 11 17.90 8.63 -0.17
CA GLU A 11 18.43 7.27 -0.27
C GLU A 11 19.58 7.01 0.72
N GLU A 12 20.61 7.85 0.71
CA GLU A 12 21.76 7.72 1.61
C GLU A 12 21.37 7.83 3.08
N PHE A 13 20.40 8.69 3.41
CA PHE A 13 19.88 8.82 4.77
C PHE A 13 19.09 7.56 5.19
N LEU A 14 18.24 7.02 4.31
CA LEU A 14 17.42 5.82 4.57
C LEU A 14 18.26 4.55 4.72
N LYS A 15 19.49 4.52 4.18
CA LYS A 15 20.45 3.43 4.40
C LYS A 15 21.06 3.48 5.82
N ALA A 16 21.15 4.66 6.41
CA ALA A 16 21.87 4.90 7.65
C ALA A 16 20.95 5.03 8.89
N ASP A 17 19.73 5.52 8.71
CA ASP A 17 18.83 5.87 9.83
C ASP A 17 17.36 5.64 9.48
N TYR A 18 16.49 5.70 10.48
CA TYR A 18 15.05 5.50 10.34
C TYR A 18 14.41 6.59 9.46
N PRO A 19 13.38 6.24 8.66
CA PRO A 19 12.71 7.21 7.81
C PRO A 19 12.07 8.35 8.60
N LYS A 20 12.29 9.58 8.13
CA LYS A 20 11.65 10.79 8.68
C LYS A 20 10.48 11.22 7.80
N ILE A 21 9.29 11.36 8.38
CA ILE A 21 8.10 11.79 7.66
C ILE A 21 8.13 13.31 7.49
N LEU A 22 7.97 13.77 6.26
CA LEU A 22 7.82 15.19 5.95
C LEU A 22 6.34 15.55 5.98
N PHE A 23 6.03 16.68 6.63
CA PHE A 23 4.69 17.23 6.67
C PHE A 23 4.59 18.43 5.74
N THR A 24 3.45 18.53 5.06
CA THR A 24 3.08 19.71 4.28
C THR A 24 2.14 20.60 5.11
N ASN A 25 2.26 21.91 4.93
CA ASN A 25 1.27 22.87 5.46
C ASN A 25 0.03 22.97 4.57
N ASN A 26 0.05 22.40 3.37
CA ASN A 26 -1.11 22.31 2.48
C ASN A 26 -2.00 21.16 2.92
N LYS A 27 -3.18 21.50 3.45
CA LYS A 27 -4.15 20.54 3.98
C LYS A 27 -4.66 19.56 2.92
N ASP A 28 -4.88 20.03 1.69
CA ASP A 28 -5.41 19.21 0.62
C ASP A 28 -4.38 18.20 0.14
N LEU A 29 -3.12 18.63 0.03
CA LEU A 29 -2.01 17.72 -0.25
C LEU A 29 -1.86 16.67 0.86
N PHE A 30 -1.93 17.08 2.13
CA PHE A 30 -1.87 16.16 3.26
C PHE A 30 -3.00 15.10 3.18
N ARG A 31 -4.24 15.53 2.92
CA ARG A 31 -5.39 14.64 2.77
C ARG A 31 -5.23 13.70 1.58
N ALA A 32 -4.82 14.21 0.41
CA ALA A 32 -4.60 13.39 -0.78
C ALA A 32 -3.53 12.32 -0.54
N LEU A 33 -2.39 12.68 0.07
CA LEU A 33 -1.34 11.73 0.45
C LEU A 33 -1.85 10.69 1.46
N SER A 34 -2.71 11.09 2.40
CA SER A 34 -3.31 10.19 3.39
C SER A 34 -4.26 9.19 2.73
N LEU A 35 -5.12 9.63 1.80
CA LEU A 35 -6.03 8.76 1.05
C LEU A 35 -5.26 7.73 0.20
N LEU A 36 -4.20 8.14 -0.51
CA LEU A 36 -3.34 7.21 -1.24
C LEU A 36 -2.66 6.20 -0.29
N GLY A 37 -2.31 6.63 0.93
CA GLY A 37 -1.79 5.75 1.97
C GLY A 37 -2.82 4.71 2.43
N ILE A 38 -4.08 5.13 2.62
CA ILE A 38 -5.21 4.24 2.98
C ILE A 38 -5.43 3.18 1.90
N GLU A 39 -5.41 3.60 0.62
CA GLU A 39 -5.55 2.68 -0.51
C GLU A 39 -4.40 1.66 -0.57
N LEU A 40 -3.15 2.11 -0.41
CA LEU A 40 -1.98 1.22 -0.35
C LEU A 40 -2.09 0.19 0.79
N ILE A 41 -2.53 0.62 1.98
CA ILE A 41 -2.72 -0.29 3.11
C ILE A 41 -3.76 -1.34 2.75
N GLY A 42 -4.93 -0.93 2.23
CA GLY A 42 -6.01 -1.83 1.85
C GLY A 42 -5.60 -2.88 0.82
N LEU A 43 -4.86 -2.45 -0.21
CA LEU A 43 -4.27 -3.34 -1.21
C LEU A 43 -3.31 -4.36 -0.58
N HIS A 44 -2.39 -3.91 0.28
CA HIS A 44 -1.32 -4.77 0.81
C HIS A 44 -1.79 -5.72 1.91
N VAL A 45 -2.91 -5.42 2.57
CA VAL A 45 -3.59 -6.36 3.49
C VAL A 45 -4.62 -7.25 2.79
N LEU A 46 -4.78 -7.11 1.45
CA LEU A 46 -5.77 -7.84 0.64
C LEU A 46 -7.20 -7.68 1.18
N ASN A 47 -7.56 -6.49 1.67
CA ASN A 47 -8.93 -6.20 2.10
C ASN A 47 -9.88 -6.23 0.90
N GLN A 48 -10.95 -7.03 0.97
CA GLN A 48 -11.82 -7.26 -0.20
C GLN A 48 -12.52 -5.98 -0.71
N GLU A 49 -12.95 -5.08 0.17
CA GLU A 49 -13.57 -3.81 -0.24
C GLU A 49 -12.55 -2.90 -0.94
N SER A 50 -11.34 -2.81 -0.38
CA SER A 50 -10.24 -2.07 -1.00
C SER A 50 -9.82 -2.69 -2.34
N LEU A 51 -9.75 -4.03 -2.44
CA LEU A 51 -9.43 -4.71 -3.70
C LEU A 51 -10.49 -4.44 -4.76
N ASN A 52 -11.78 -4.55 -4.43
CA ASN A 52 -12.87 -4.28 -5.37
C ASN A 52 -12.78 -2.83 -5.90
N TYR A 53 -12.65 -1.87 -4.97
CA TYR A 53 -12.53 -0.45 -5.30
C TYR A 53 -11.31 -0.14 -6.17
N SER A 54 -10.14 -0.67 -5.83
CA SER A 54 -8.89 -0.35 -6.54
C SER A 54 -8.77 -1.11 -7.87
N PHE A 55 -9.26 -2.34 -7.97
CA PHE A 55 -9.17 -3.11 -9.21
C PHE A 55 -10.07 -2.56 -10.32
N GLU A 56 -11.19 -1.91 -9.97
CA GLU A 56 -12.02 -1.18 -10.94
C GLU A 56 -11.29 0.00 -11.60
N LYS A 57 -10.22 0.52 -10.98
CA LYS A 57 -9.42 1.62 -11.51
C LYS A 57 -8.26 1.17 -12.41
N LEU A 58 -7.95 -0.13 -12.44
CA LEU A 58 -6.89 -0.63 -13.32
C LEU A 58 -7.25 -0.33 -14.77
N LYS A 59 -6.30 0.26 -15.50
CA LYS A 59 -6.52 0.64 -16.91
C LYS A 59 -6.71 -0.57 -17.83
N ASP A 60 -6.13 -1.70 -17.45
CA ASP A 60 -6.20 -2.96 -18.18
C ASP A 60 -6.80 -4.02 -17.26
N ALA A 61 -8.03 -4.42 -17.57
CA ALA A 61 -8.77 -5.44 -16.82
C ALA A 61 -8.14 -6.84 -16.93
N THR A 62 -7.32 -7.08 -17.95
CA THR A 62 -6.69 -8.38 -18.19
C THR A 62 -5.49 -8.63 -17.29
N ILE A 63 -4.96 -7.61 -16.60
CA ILE A 63 -3.81 -7.74 -15.70
C ILE A 63 -4.05 -8.85 -14.68
N GLY A 64 -3.18 -9.86 -14.70
CA GLY A 64 -3.22 -10.99 -13.77
C GLY A 64 -4.29 -12.02 -14.08
N GLU A 65 -4.98 -11.97 -15.22
CA GLU A 65 -5.86 -13.08 -15.63
C GLU A 65 -5.04 -14.34 -15.91
N SER A 66 -5.47 -15.48 -15.37
CA SER A 66 -4.81 -16.77 -15.57
C SER A 66 -5.30 -17.47 -16.84
N CYS A 67 -4.39 -18.03 -17.62
CA CYS A 67 -4.68 -18.74 -18.86
C CYS A 67 -3.90 -20.05 -18.95
N TYR A 68 -4.42 -20.97 -19.76
CA TYR A 68 -3.69 -22.15 -20.23
C TYR A 68 -3.46 -22.00 -21.73
N LYS A 69 -2.29 -22.43 -22.22
CA LYS A 69 -1.99 -22.44 -23.67
C LYS A 69 -2.96 -23.34 -24.42
N GLU A 70 -3.24 -24.52 -23.87
CA GLU A 70 -4.10 -25.52 -24.47
C GLU A 70 -5.13 -26.04 -23.46
N ALA A 71 -6.37 -26.20 -23.90
CA ALA A 71 -7.49 -26.53 -23.02
C ALA A 71 -7.36 -27.91 -22.34
N HIS A 72 -6.60 -28.83 -22.94
CA HIS A 72 -6.40 -30.20 -22.46
C HIS A 72 -5.11 -30.39 -21.63
N GLU A 73 -4.21 -29.40 -21.60
CA GLU A 73 -2.96 -29.43 -20.82
C GLU A 73 -3.06 -28.58 -19.54
N ARG A 74 -4.15 -28.75 -18.79
CA ARG A 74 -4.38 -28.04 -17.52
C ARG A 74 -3.49 -28.61 -16.41
N ASN A 75 -2.28 -28.06 -16.32
CA ASN A 75 -1.36 -28.35 -15.23
C ASN A 75 -1.23 -27.13 -14.30
N PRO A 76 -1.80 -27.16 -13.09
CA PRO A 76 -1.72 -26.04 -12.15
C PRO A 76 -0.39 -26.01 -11.36
N ILE A 77 0.50 -27.00 -11.52
CA ILE A 77 1.69 -27.14 -10.69
C ILE A 77 2.76 -26.11 -11.07
N ILE A 78 3.25 -25.35 -10.09
CA ILE A 78 4.35 -24.40 -10.26
C ILE A 78 5.65 -25.19 -10.42
N LYS A 79 6.43 -24.93 -11.49
CA LYS A 79 7.69 -25.67 -11.73
C LYS A 79 8.87 -24.78 -12.08
N LYS A 80 8.84 -24.20 -13.27
CA LYS A 80 9.90 -23.36 -13.81
C LYS A 80 9.27 -22.03 -14.22
N PRO A 81 9.02 -21.13 -13.24
CA PRO A 81 8.47 -19.82 -13.54
C PRO A 81 9.38 -19.07 -14.52
N SER A 82 8.77 -18.36 -15.46
CA SER A 82 9.49 -17.52 -16.42
C SER A 82 8.61 -16.39 -16.90
N HIS A 83 9.18 -15.21 -17.06
CA HIS A 83 8.49 -14.06 -17.63
C HIS A 83 8.86 -13.90 -19.10
N ASN A 84 7.85 -13.67 -19.94
CA ASN A 84 7.98 -13.31 -21.34
C ASN A 84 7.57 -11.84 -21.47
N GLU A 85 8.57 -10.96 -21.57
CA GLU A 85 8.37 -9.51 -21.66
C GLU A 85 7.60 -9.11 -22.94
N PRO A 86 7.96 -9.55 -24.17
CA PRO A 86 7.21 -9.16 -25.37
C PRO A 86 5.71 -9.47 -25.32
N GLU A 87 5.32 -10.59 -24.70
CA GLU A 87 3.92 -10.99 -24.57
C GLU A 87 3.27 -10.53 -23.25
N GLN A 88 4.06 -9.94 -22.33
CA GLN A 88 3.63 -9.56 -20.97
C GLN A 88 3.02 -10.75 -20.21
N ARG A 89 3.66 -11.92 -20.31
CA ARG A 89 3.17 -13.17 -19.71
C ARG A 89 4.08 -13.70 -18.62
N LEU A 90 3.50 -14.02 -17.47
CA LEU A 90 4.20 -14.71 -16.38
C LEU A 90 3.79 -16.19 -16.36
N TYR A 91 4.66 -17.05 -16.85
CA TYR A 91 4.48 -18.50 -16.80
C TYR A 91 4.80 -19.03 -15.41
N ILE A 92 3.96 -19.93 -14.90
CA ILE A 92 4.28 -20.75 -13.71
C ILE A 92 4.90 -22.10 -14.13
N ASN A 93 4.60 -22.53 -15.36
CA ASN A 93 5.11 -23.70 -16.05
C ASN A 93 4.89 -23.52 -17.58
N PRO A 94 5.30 -24.45 -18.45
CA PRO A 94 5.15 -24.29 -19.90
C PRO A 94 3.71 -24.15 -20.43
N SER A 95 2.69 -24.59 -19.69
CA SER A 95 1.28 -24.63 -20.11
C SER A 95 0.39 -23.56 -19.48
N ALA A 96 0.72 -23.05 -18.29
CA ALA A 96 -0.10 -22.10 -17.53
C ALA A 96 0.63 -20.78 -17.24
N TYR A 97 -0.08 -19.66 -17.38
CA TYR A 97 0.48 -18.31 -17.24
C TYR A 97 -0.54 -17.26 -16.84
N PHE A 98 -0.05 -16.10 -16.41
CA PHE A 98 -0.83 -14.88 -16.20
C PHE A 98 -0.54 -13.88 -17.33
N VAL A 99 -1.57 -13.16 -17.80
CA VAL A 99 -1.44 -12.09 -18.80
C VAL A 99 -1.35 -10.70 -18.16
N GLY A 100 -0.96 -9.69 -18.95
CA GLY A 100 -0.86 -8.31 -18.50
C GLY A 100 0.23 -8.08 -17.44
N VAL A 101 1.22 -8.97 -17.35
CA VAL A 101 2.33 -8.85 -16.42
C VAL A 101 3.47 -8.14 -17.12
N SER A 102 3.58 -6.83 -16.92
CA SER A 102 4.68 -6.03 -17.46
C SER A 102 6.01 -6.30 -16.80
N GLN A 103 7.10 -5.86 -17.43
CA GLN A 103 8.43 -5.93 -16.82
C GLN A 103 8.46 -5.18 -15.49
N GLU A 104 7.80 -4.02 -15.40
CA GLU A 104 7.71 -3.23 -14.18
C GLU A 104 6.97 -3.97 -13.05
N ILE A 105 5.91 -4.74 -13.40
CA ILE A 105 5.17 -5.59 -12.45
C ILE A 105 6.02 -6.80 -12.05
N TYR A 106 6.64 -7.47 -13.01
CA TYR A 106 7.48 -8.65 -12.77
C TYR A 106 8.66 -8.31 -11.88
N ASP A 107 9.40 -7.24 -12.18
CA ASP A 107 10.58 -6.81 -11.44
C ASP A 107 10.27 -6.07 -10.14
N TYR A 108 8.99 -5.91 -9.76
CA TYR A 108 8.62 -5.17 -8.57
C TYR A 108 9.25 -5.74 -7.31
N ARG A 109 9.90 -4.88 -6.51
CA ARG A 109 10.65 -5.28 -5.32
C ARG A 109 10.10 -4.70 -4.03
N ILE A 110 10.09 -5.55 -3.01
CA ILE A 110 9.95 -5.16 -1.61
C ILE A 110 11.19 -5.67 -0.87
N GLY A 111 11.96 -4.74 -0.31
CA GLY A 111 13.31 -5.05 0.16
C GLY A 111 14.20 -5.54 -0.99
N GLY A 112 14.99 -6.59 -0.76
CA GLY A 112 15.86 -7.19 -1.77
C GLY A 112 15.16 -8.15 -2.74
N TYR A 113 13.89 -8.47 -2.52
CA TYR A 113 13.19 -9.54 -3.24
C TYR A 113 12.28 -9.01 -4.33
N CYS A 114 12.37 -9.61 -5.52
CA CYS A 114 11.32 -9.52 -6.53
C CYS A 114 10.11 -10.34 -6.04
N VAL A 115 8.95 -9.69 -5.91
CA VAL A 115 7.79 -10.25 -5.19
C VAL A 115 7.27 -11.51 -5.88
N LEU A 116 7.02 -11.44 -7.19
CA LEU A 116 6.45 -12.55 -7.96
C LEU A 116 7.45 -13.71 -8.10
N ASP A 117 8.71 -13.41 -8.40
CA ASP A 117 9.77 -14.43 -8.49
C ASP A 117 9.95 -15.16 -7.15
N LYS A 118 10.03 -14.42 -6.04
CA LYS A 118 10.18 -15.01 -4.71
C LYS A 118 8.98 -15.86 -4.33
N TYR A 119 7.76 -15.40 -4.58
CA TYR A 119 6.54 -16.14 -4.27
C TYR A 119 6.50 -17.46 -5.04
N LEU A 120 6.63 -17.42 -6.38
CA LEU A 120 6.54 -18.62 -7.22
C LEU A 120 7.66 -19.62 -6.94
N LYS A 121 8.89 -19.17 -6.66
CA LYS A 121 9.98 -20.08 -6.27
C LYS A 121 9.77 -20.73 -4.90
N SER A 122 9.09 -20.05 -3.98
CA SER A 122 8.85 -20.58 -2.63
C SER A 122 7.74 -21.64 -2.62
N HIS A 123 6.84 -21.62 -3.61
CA HIS A 123 5.74 -22.59 -3.78
C HIS A 123 6.04 -23.56 -4.95
N LYS A 124 7.31 -23.86 -5.18
CA LYS A 124 7.71 -24.77 -6.26
C LYS A 124 7.17 -26.18 -5.98
N ASP A 125 6.70 -26.84 -7.03
CA ASP A 125 6.11 -28.18 -7.02
C ASP A 125 4.75 -28.26 -6.31
N GLU A 126 4.16 -27.12 -5.94
CA GLU A 126 2.81 -27.00 -5.39
C GLU A 126 1.79 -26.56 -6.46
N PRO A 127 0.49 -26.89 -6.29
CA PRO A 127 -0.57 -26.29 -7.11
C PRO A 127 -0.64 -24.78 -6.91
N CYS A 128 -0.72 -24.03 -8.01
CA CYS A 128 -0.87 -22.58 -7.98
C CYS A 128 -2.29 -22.18 -7.54
N ASP A 129 -2.39 -21.35 -6.51
CA ASP A 129 -3.60 -20.56 -6.25
C ASP A 129 -3.66 -19.39 -7.23
N PHE A 130 -4.33 -19.61 -8.37
CA PHE A 130 -4.43 -18.61 -9.43
C PHE A 130 -5.12 -17.32 -8.98
N ASN A 131 -6.13 -17.42 -8.09
CA ASN A 131 -6.83 -16.23 -7.60
C ASN A 131 -5.90 -15.40 -6.71
N HIS A 132 -5.17 -16.05 -5.82
CA HIS A 132 -4.23 -15.36 -4.93
C HIS A 132 -3.10 -14.68 -5.72
N VAL A 133 -2.49 -15.40 -6.67
CA VAL A 133 -1.41 -14.82 -7.50
C VAL A 133 -1.94 -13.71 -8.42
N SER A 134 -3.14 -13.86 -8.98
CA SER A 134 -3.81 -12.80 -9.74
C SER A 134 -3.98 -11.54 -8.88
N ASN A 135 -4.43 -11.68 -7.64
CA ASN A 135 -4.56 -10.56 -6.71
C ASN A 135 -3.20 -9.91 -6.40
N ILE A 136 -2.13 -10.68 -6.19
CA ILE A 136 -0.78 -10.12 -5.99
C ILE A 136 -0.36 -9.30 -7.22
N ILE A 137 -0.55 -9.81 -8.43
CA ILE A 137 -0.20 -9.12 -9.68
C ILE A 137 -0.97 -7.80 -9.79
N LYS A 138 -2.28 -7.81 -9.57
CA LYS A 138 -3.13 -6.61 -9.60
C LYS A 138 -2.77 -5.60 -8.52
N VAL A 139 -2.48 -6.07 -7.31
CA VAL A 139 -2.00 -5.23 -6.19
C VAL A 139 -0.68 -4.55 -6.55
N ILE A 140 0.28 -5.27 -7.13
CA ILE A 140 1.55 -4.69 -7.60
C ILE A 140 1.28 -3.64 -8.67
N ALA A 141 0.46 -3.96 -9.68
CA ALA A 141 0.12 -3.05 -10.76
C ALA A 141 -0.46 -1.73 -10.23
N HIS A 142 -1.46 -1.80 -9.35
CA HIS A 142 -2.08 -0.60 -8.80
C HIS A 142 -1.16 0.14 -7.81
N THR A 143 -0.31 -0.59 -7.08
CA THR A 143 0.73 0.03 -6.23
C THR A 143 1.67 0.89 -7.08
N ILE A 144 2.11 0.39 -8.23
CA ILE A 144 2.96 1.14 -9.18
C ILE A 144 2.25 2.42 -9.65
N GLU A 145 0.96 2.35 -9.99
CA GLU A 145 0.15 3.52 -10.38
C GLU A 145 0.10 4.56 -9.26
N ILE A 146 -0.18 4.14 -8.02
CA ILE A 146 -0.15 5.03 -6.86
C ILE A 146 1.25 5.63 -6.65
N GLN A 147 2.32 4.87 -6.86
CA GLN A 147 3.68 5.41 -6.77
C GLN A 147 3.98 6.47 -7.82
N LYS A 148 3.46 6.31 -9.05
CA LYS A 148 3.54 7.34 -10.10
C LYS A 148 2.78 8.60 -9.69
N THR A 149 1.56 8.46 -9.17
CA THR A 149 0.76 9.56 -8.61
C THR A 149 1.50 10.28 -7.49
N LEU A 150 2.07 9.54 -6.53
CA LEU A 150 2.91 10.10 -5.47
C LEU A 150 4.14 10.82 -6.03
N GLY A 151 4.72 10.34 -7.13
CA GLY A 151 5.81 11.02 -7.84
C GLY A 151 5.43 12.42 -8.32
N PHE A 152 4.22 12.61 -8.84
CA PHE A 152 3.73 13.95 -9.21
C PHE A 152 3.50 14.83 -7.97
N LEU A 153 2.75 14.31 -6.99
CA LEU A 153 2.39 15.04 -5.76
C LEU A 153 3.56 15.43 -4.87
N THR A 154 4.72 14.76 -5.02
CA THR A 154 5.92 15.01 -4.22
C THR A 154 7.11 15.46 -5.05
N SER A 155 6.85 16.00 -6.24
CA SER A 155 7.87 16.49 -7.18
C SER A 155 8.68 17.66 -6.64
N ASP A 156 8.09 18.49 -5.79
CA ASP A 156 8.69 19.70 -5.21
C ASP A 156 9.35 19.46 -3.82
N LEU A 157 9.65 18.21 -3.48
CA LEU A 157 10.37 17.86 -2.25
C LEU A 157 11.68 18.67 -2.12
N PRO A 158 11.98 19.25 -0.94
CA PRO A 158 11.36 18.98 0.35
C PRO A 158 10.18 19.90 0.70
N HIS A 159 9.78 20.80 -0.20
CA HIS A 159 8.87 21.90 0.14
C HIS A 159 7.41 21.45 0.27
N LEU A 160 6.96 20.48 -0.55
CA LEU A 160 5.61 19.93 -0.51
C LEU A 160 4.52 21.01 -0.49
N LYS A 161 4.61 22.00 -1.37
CA LYS A 161 3.63 23.08 -1.52
C LYS A 161 2.36 22.59 -2.20
N GLY A 162 2.49 21.65 -3.15
CA GLY A 162 1.35 21.06 -3.87
C GLY A 162 0.77 21.91 -5.00
N ASN A 163 1.39 23.05 -5.32
CA ASN A 163 0.87 24.02 -6.29
C ASN A 163 0.72 23.45 -7.70
N ASP A 164 1.61 22.55 -8.11
CA ASP A 164 1.64 22.01 -9.48
C ASP A 164 0.75 20.77 -9.67
N SER A 165 -0.09 20.42 -8.69
CA SER A 165 -0.90 19.19 -8.71
C SER A 165 -2.32 19.38 -8.20
N GLU A 166 -2.86 20.60 -8.28
CA GLU A 166 -4.18 20.94 -7.74
C GLU A 166 -5.31 20.08 -8.33
N ALA A 167 -5.36 19.91 -9.65
CA ALA A 167 -6.37 19.08 -10.30
C ALA A 167 -6.32 17.61 -9.85
N LEU A 168 -5.12 17.04 -9.74
CA LEU A 168 -4.90 15.67 -9.29
C LEU A 168 -5.29 15.49 -7.82
N MET A 169 -4.97 16.45 -6.96
CA MET A 169 -5.41 16.44 -5.57
C MET A 169 -6.94 16.46 -5.48
N GLN A 170 -7.60 17.32 -6.27
CA GLN A 170 -9.06 17.39 -6.28
C GLN A 170 -9.71 16.09 -6.76
N GLU A 171 -9.16 15.43 -7.78
CA GLU A 171 -9.63 14.12 -8.25
C GLU A 171 -9.58 13.05 -7.14
N ILE A 172 -8.46 13.00 -6.39
CA ILE A 172 -8.28 12.07 -5.27
C ILE A 172 -9.25 12.39 -4.13
N LEU A 173 -9.44 13.67 -3.81
CA LEU A 173 -10.31 14.09 -2.72
C LEU A 173 -11.79 13.82 -3.01
N GLN A 174 -12.21 13.88 -4.28
CA GLN A 174 -13.59 13.60 -4.70
C GLN A 174 -13.94 12.10 -4.69
N ASN A 175 -12.93 11.23 -4.77
CA ASN A 175 -13.12 9.78 -4.83
C ASN A 175 -12.27 9.09 -3.75
N PRO A 176 -12.61 9.20 -2.46
CA PRO A 176 -11.83 8.59 -1.40
C PRO A 176 -11.94 7.05 -1.43
N PRO A 177 -10.85 6.30 -1.21
CA PRO A 177 -10.89 4.85 -1.01
C PRO A 177 -11.71 4.46 0.22
N PRO A 178 -12.34 3.26 0.22
CA PRO A 178 -12.96 2.72 1.41
C PRO A 178 -11.90 2.47 2.49
N PRO A 179 -12.23 2.69 3.78
CA PRO A 179 -11.29 2.45 4.86
C PRO A 179 -10.98 0.94 4.95
N PRO A 180 -9.69 0.54 5.03
CA PRO A 180 -9.30 -0.87 5.00
C PRO A 180 -9.60 -1.61 6.32
N PHE A 181 -9.96 -0.87 7.37
CA PHE A 181 -10.33 -1.39 8.68
C PHE A 181 -11.62 -0.72 9.16
N ASN A 182 -12.38 -1.42 10.01
CA ASN A 182 -13.59 -0.88 10.62
C ASN A 182 -13.33 0.49 11.27
N THR A 183 -14.25 1.42 11.04
CA THR A 183 -14.16 2.88 11.22
C THR A 183 -13.96 3.41 12.65
N ASN A 184 -13.78 2.56 13.64
CA ASN A 184 -13.78 2.96 15.05
C ASN A 184 -12.39 2.96 15.70
N ILE A 185 -11.34 3.28 14.95
CA ILE A 185 -9.98 3.28 15.51
C ILE A 185 -9.63 4.66 16.10
N ALA A 186 -9.28 4.70 17.39
CA ALA A 186 -8.78 5.87 18.09
C ALA A 186 -7.39 5.60 18.68
N LEU A 187 -6.47 6.55 18.54
CA LEU A 187 -5.21 6.61 19.26
C LEU A 187 -5.47 7.25 20.60
N ILE A 188 -5.23 6.53 21.69
CA ILE A 188 -5.36 7.08 23.04
C ILE A 188 -3.97 7.37 23.56
N LEU A 189 -3.69 8.64 23.86
CA LEU A 189 -2.47 9.08 24.53
C LEU A 189 -2.76 9.32 26.01
N SER A 190 -2.02 8.65 26.88
CA SER A 190 -2.10 8.89 28.33
C SER A 190 -1.09 9.96 28.76
N ARG A 191 -1.50 10.88 29.64
CA ARG A 191 -0.61 11.85 30.27
C ARG A 191 -0.33 11.42 31.70
N GLN A 192 0.73 10.65 31.95
CA GLN A 192 1.11 10.29 33.32
C GLN A 192 2.39 10.94 33.83
N ALA A 193 2.70 12.16 33.39
CA ALA A 193 3.84 12.89 33.93
C ALA A 193 3.51 13.95 35.02
N LYS A 194 2.27 14.00 35.52
CA LYS A 194 1.88 14.99 36.55
C LYS A 194 2.26 14.67 38.00
N ALA A 195 2.85 13.50 38.27
CA ALA A 195 3.36 13.15 39.59
C ALA A 195 4.88 13.36 39.74
N ILE A 196 5.63 13.55 38.64
CA ILE A 196 7.10 13.56 38.65
C ILE A 196 7.72 14.75 37.88
N GLY A 197 6.91 15.57 37.20
CA GLY A 197 7.37 16.85 36.63
C GLY A 197 8.04 16.74 35.26
N ASP A 198 7.87 15.63 34.55
CA ASP A 198 8.36 15.47 33.18
C ASP A 198 7.26 15.84 32.14
N PHE A 199 7.64 16.11 30.89
CA PHE A 199 6.70 16.58 29.85
C PHE A 199 6.36 15.52 28.79
N ASP A 200 6.88 14.31 28.92
CA ASP A 200 6.71 13.25 27.92
C ASP A 200 5.48 12.37 28.16
N PHE A 201 4.95 11.79 27.08
CA PHE A 201 3.83 10.86 27.11
C PHE A 201 4.31 9.43 27.39
N ASP A 202 3.79 8.79 28.43
CA ASP A 202 4.30 7.49 28.89
C ASP A 202 3.63 6.27 28.21
N ALA A 203 2.44 6.45 27.62
CA ALA A 203 1.70 5.35 26.99
C ALA A 203 0.82 5.80 25.82
N ALA A 204 0.92 5.07 24.70
CA ALA A 204 0.08 5.19 23.52
C ALA A 204 -0.53 3.82 23.17
N PHE A 205 -1.84 3.76 22.94
CA PHE A 205 -2.50 2.52 22.50
C PHE A 205 -3.63 2.79 21.50
N ILE A 206 -3.96 1.75 20.73
CA ILE A 206 -4.96 1.79 19.65
C ILE A 206 -6.23 1.09 20.17
N SER A 207 -7.38 1.78 20.10
CA SER A 207 -8.68 1.23 20.48
C SER A 207 -9.63 1.19 19.28
N THR A 208 -10.41 0.11 19.15
CA THR A 208 -11.50 -0.03 18.17
C THR A 208 -12.87 0.43 18.71
N LYS A 209 -12.89 1.00 19.92
CA LYS A 209 -14.08 1.53 20.57
C LYS A 209 -13.80 2.93 21.10
N ALA A 210 -14.78 3.82 20.99
CA ALA A 210 -14.82 5.05 21.76
C ALA A 210 -15.07 4.68 23.24
N SER A 211 -14.00 4.30 23.94
CA SER A 211 -14.05 4.07 25.38
C SER A 211 -13.40 5.25 26.07
N ASP A 212 -14.17 5.91 26.93
CA ASP A 212 -13.62 6.76 27.99
C ASP A 212 -13.01 5.83 29.06
N LEU A 213 -11.95 5.12 28.67
CA LEU A 213 -11.12 4.42 29.62
C LEU A 213 -10.52 5.54 30.47
N ASN A 214 -11.11 5.74 31.64
CA ASN A 214 -10.51 6.47 32.74
C ASN A 214 -9.25 5.67 33.11
N ILE A 215 -8.15 5.92 32.39
CA ILE A 215 -6.85 5.33 32.67
C ILE A 215 -6.54 5.80 34.09
N CYS A 216 -6.68 4.88 35.04
CA CYS A 216 -6.84 5.19 36.44
C CYS A 216 -5.69 6.08 36.96
N TYR A 217 -6.08 7.03 37.83
CA TYR A 217 -5.27 8.05 38.51
C TYR A 217 -5.04 9.37 37.74
N GLY A 218 -6.11 10.15 37.59
CA GLY A 218 -6.06 11.62 37.67
C GLY A 218 -5.50 12.40 36.47
N GLY A 219 -5.03 11.72 35.42
CA GLY A 219 -4.62 12.32 34.15
C GLY A 219 -5.39 11.69 33.00
N GLY A 220 -6.57 12.20 32.68
CA GLY A 220 -7.42 11.66 31.63
C GLY A 220 -6.68 11.41 30.30
N GLY A 221 -6.98 10.29 29.64
CA GLY A 221 -6.45 9.98 28.32
C GLY A 221 -7.03 10.92 27.27
N SER A 222 -6.20 11.38 26.33
CA SER A 222 -6.67 12.10 25.15
C SER A 222 -6.93 11.10 24.03
N ALA A 223 -8.19 10.91 23.67
CA ALA A 223 -8.58 10.09 22.54
C ALA A 223 -8.51 10.91 21.25
N PHE A 224 -7.60 10.53 20.35
CA PHE A 224 -7.49 11.06 19.00
C PHE A 224 -8.16 10.07 18.04
N PRO A 225 -9.36 10.34 17.52
CA PRO A 225 -9.89 9.52 16.44
C PRO A 225 -8.88 9.53 15.29
N LEU A 226 -8.39 8.36 14.89
CA LEU A 226 -7.38 8.23 13.83
C LEU A 226 -7.99 8.46 12.43
N PHE A 227 -9.31 8.64 12.35
CA PHE A 227 -10.05 9.00 11.15
C PHE A 227 -10.83 10.30 11.37
N CYS A 228 -10.21 11.44 11.06
CA CYS A 228 -10.94 12.67 10.71
C CYS A 228 -10.81 12.88 9.19
N LEU A 229 -11.58 12.09 8.43
CA LEU A 229 -12.00 12.45 7.09
C LEU A 229 -13.53 12.33 7.06
N ILE A 230 -14.19 13.26 7.75
CA ILE A 230 -15.54 13.71 7.42
C ILE A 230 -15.37 15.15 6.96
#